data_AF-A0AB74CAU9-F1
#
_entry.id   AF-A0AB74CAU9-F1
#
_cell.length_a   1.000
_cell.length_b   1.000
_cell.length_c   1.000
_cell.angle_alpha   90.00
_cell.angle_beta   90.00
_cell.angle_gamma   90.00
#
_symmetry.space_group_name_H-M   'P 1'
#
loop_
_entity.id
_entity.type
_entity.pdbx_description
1 polymer ?
#
loop_
_entity_poly.entity_id
_entity_poly.type
_entity_poly.pdbx_seq_one_letter_code
_entity_poly.pdbx_strand_id
1 'polypeptide(L)'
;MATCLTAPKRPFLALPSFVPSSCPSITLQTRRHQSSYRRTKQRLRVKPDASFGVSSTQFHDQIIHNPPSSAPSVYHTPTKFLPLDDVRRTLRGASMNNGNSAQLPSVFKTSVEKRYHLNPSDIEEIRRLRLSDPMTWSRWKLAKRFDCSPMFIAMRYNQDGVQNVGWPEKTDNCEKNPGEEMNEGGAFHLDLALAS
;
A
#
# COMPACT_ATOMS: atom_id res chain seq x y z
N MET A 1 -35.93 48.47 -4.25
CA MET A 1 -35.88 49.13 -2.92
C MET A 1 -36.56 48.20 -1.93
N ALA A 2 -35.81 47.31 -1.27
CA ALA A 2 -36.35 46.29 -0.38
C ALA A 2 -36.19 46.75 1.08
N THR A 3 -37.32 46.96 1.76
CA THR A 3 -37.40 47.46 3.14
C THR A 3 -37.16 46.33 4.14
N CYS A 4 -36.18 46.51 5.01
CA CYS A 4 -35.86 45.62 6.13
C CYS A 4 -36.80 45.91 7.32
N LEU A 5 -37.57 44.91 7.75
CA LEU A 5 -38.38 44.98 8.98
C LEU A 5 -37.51 44.59 10.18
N THR A 6 -37.16 45.56 11.01
CA THR A 6 -36.48 45.36 12.29
C THR A 6 -37.50 45.03 13.38
N ALA A 7 -37.46 43.82 13.93
CA ALA A 7 -38.31 43.42 15.05
C ALA A 7 -37.81 44.06 16.37
N PRO A 8 -38.68 44.66 17.20
CA PRO A 8 -38.27 45.29 18.44
C PRO A 8 -38.01 44.25 19.54
N LYS A 9 -36.86 44.39 20.20
CA LYS A 9 -36.38 43.64 21.35
C LYS A 9 -37.21 44.05 22.57
N ARG A 10 -38.01 43.13 23.13
CA ARG A 10 -38.83 43.40 24.33
C ARG A 10 -37.91 43.60 25.56
N PRO A 11 -38.12 44.62 26.40
CA PRO A 11 -37.39 44.77 27.66
C PRO A 11 -37.97 43.79 28.69
N PHE A 12 -37.12 42.88 29.18
CA PHE A 12 -37.45 42.09 30.36
C PHE A 12 -37.37 43.01 31.58
N LEU A 13 -38.53 43.41 32.10
CA LEU A 13 -38.63 44.04 33.41
C LEU A 13 -38.27 43.01 34.47
N ALA A 14 -37.19 43.28 35.18
CA ALA A 14 -36.79 42.57 36.39
C ALA A 14 -37.70 42.97 37.55
N LEU A 15 -38.21 41.99 38.30
CA LEU A 15 -38.73 42.16 39.65
C LEU A 15 -38.28 40.96 40.50
N PRO A 16 -37.65 41.18 41.67
CA PRO A 16 -37.15 40.11 42.53
C PRO A 16 -38.01 39.94 43.78
N SER A 17 -38.52 38.74 44.09
CA SER A 17 -38.72 38.23 45.47
C SER A 17 -39.44 36.87 45.56
N PHE A 18 -38.73 35.89 46.13
CA PHE A 18 -39.12 34.86 47.11
C PHE A 18 -40.54 34.24 47.15
N VAL A 19 -40.61 32.91 46.92
CA VAL A 19 -41.05 31.80 47.82
C VAL A 19 -41.53 30.58 46.96
N PRO A 20 -41.22 29.32 47.35
CA PRO A 20 -41.30 28.16 46.47
C PRO A 20 -42.68 27.52 46.54
N SER A 21 -43.30 27.25 45.40
CA SER A 21 -44.47 26.39 45.39
C SER A 21 -44.68 25.70 44.06
N SER A 22 -44.95 24.41 44.23
CA SER A 22 -45.48 23.45 43.28
C SER A 22 -44.54 23.06 42.15
N CYS A 23 -43.94 21.87 42.38
CA CYS A 23 -43.65 20.83 41.41
C CYS A 23 -43.56 21.31 39.95
N PRO A 24 -42.38 21.28 39.31
CA PRO A 24 -42.39 21.35 37.86
C PRO A 24 -43.28 20.20 37.40
N SER A 25 -44.41 20.51 36.77
CA SER A 25 -45.01 19.58 35.83
C SER A 25 -43.87 19.30 34.87
N ILE A 26 -43.21 18.15 35.06
CA ILE A 26 -42.25 17.63 34.11
C ILE A 26 -43.13 17.48 32.89
N THR A 27 -43.15 18.51 32.04
CA THR A 27 -43.48 18.32 30.65
C THR A 27 -42.57 17.16 30.29
N LEU A 28 -43.18 15.99 30.07
CA LEU A 28 -42.51 14.89 29.45
C LEU A 28 -42.16 15.45 28.08
N GLN A 29 -41.06 16.21 28.02
CA GLN A 29 -40.41 16.54 26.78
C GLN A 29 -40.17 15.17 26.21
N THR A 30 -40.93 14.84 25.17
CA THR A 30 -40.74 13.65 24.38
C THR A 30 -39.35 13.81 23.77
N ARG A 31 -38.35 13.40 24.54
CA ARG A 31 -36.96 13.51 24.15
C ARG A 31 -36.86 12.56 22.99
N ARG A 32 -36.77 13.11 21.77
CA ARG A 32 -36.72 12.30 20.56
C ARG A 32 -35.46 11.43 20.66
N HIS A 33 -35.66 10.15 20.98
CA HIS A 33 -34.60 9.15 21.11
C HIS A 33 -33.99 8.77 19.75
N GLN A 34 -34.58 9.24 18.65
CA GLN A 34 -34.08 8.94 17.32
C GLN A 34 -33.03 9.96 16.85
N SER A 35 -31.90 9.45 16.37
CA SER A 35 -30.84 10.22 15.73
C SER A 35 -31.35 10.76 14.39
N SER A 36 -31.40 12.09 14.24
CA SER A 36 -31.71 12.70 12.94
C SER A 36 -30.47 12.71 12.05
N TYR A 37 -30.69 12.62 10.73
CA TYR A 37 -29.65 12.77 9.70
C TYR A 37 -28.79 14.04 9.91
N ARG A 38 -29.40 15.15 10.36
CA ARG A 38 -28.66 16.39 10.65
C ARG A 38 -27.63 16.20 11.76
N ARG A 39 -27.96 15.45 12.82
CA ARG A 39 -27.06 15.20 13.95
C ARG A 39 -25.89 14.31 13.53
N THR A 40 -26.14 13.28 12.74
CA THR A 40 -25.09 12.39 12.24
C THR A 40 -24.15 13.11 11.28
N LYS A 41 -24.70 13.90 10.33
CA LYS A 41 -23.89 14.74 9.42
C LYS A 41 -22.99 15.75 10.16
N GLN A 42 -23.48 16.35 11.25
CA GLN A 42 -22.67 17.28 12.04
C GLN A 42 -21.56 16.55 12.81
N ARG A 43 -21.83 15.37 13.36
CA ARG A 43 -20.79 14.55 14.04
C ARG A 43 -19.70 14.05 13.10
N LEU A 44 -20.06 13.71 11.86
CA LEU A 44 -19.13 13.20 10.84
C LEU A 44 -18.52 14.32 9.97
N ARG A 45 -18.67 15.59 10.36
CA ARG A 45 -18.17 16.72 9.58
C ARG A 45 -16.64 16.76 9.67
N VAL A 46 -15.99 16.48 8.55
CA VAL A 46 -14.54 16.69 8.37
C VAL A 46 -14.30 18.12 7.91
N LYS A 47 -13.27 18.77 8.44
CA LYS A 47 -12.85 20.10 7.99
C LYS A 47 -12.14 20.00 6.64
N PRO A 48 -12.32 20.98 5.73
CA PRO A 48 -11.49 21.04 4.54
C PRO A 48 -10.02 21.27 4.94
N ASP A 49 -9.13 21.00 4.00
CA ASP A 49 -7.70 21.28 4.18
C ASP A 49 -7.44 22.78 4.40
N ALA A 50 -6.37 23.09 5.15
CA ALA A 50 -6.06 24.46 5.59
C ALA A 50 -5.83 25.42 4.40
N SER A 51 -5.37 24.89 3.27
CA SER A 51 -5.16 25.64 2.02
C SER A 51 -6.45 26.25 1.44
N PHE A 52 -7.62 25.71 1.76
CA PHE A 52 -8.92 26.23 1.31
C PHE A 52 -9.53 27.24 2.30
N GLY A 53 -8.81 27.61 3.36
CA GLY A 53 -9.23 28.66 4.28
C GLY A 53 -9.25 30.03 3.61
N VAL A 54 -10.17 30.90 4.03
CA VAL A 54 -10.18 32.30 3.57
C VAL A 54 -8.95 32.99 4.15
N SER A 55 -7.99 33.35 3.30
CA SER A 55 -6.83 34.15 3.71
C SER A 55 -7.27 35.59 3.92
N SER A 56 -7.12 36.14 5.13
CA SER A 56 -7.53 37.52 5.41
C SER A 56 -6.55 38.56 4.85
N THR A 57 -5.43 38.13 4.26
CA THR A 57 -4.31 38.99 3.88
C THR A 57 -4.15 39.15 2.36
N GLN A 58 -4.92 38.40 1.55
CA GLN A 58 -4.82 38.46 0.09
C GLN A 58 -5.92 39.37 -0.47
N PHE A 59 -5.49 40.41 -1.20
CA PHE A 59 -6.36 41.41 -1.82
C PHE A 59 -6.65 41.16 -3.31
N HIS A 60 -6.06 40.10 -3.89
CA HIS A 60 -6.13 39.79 -5.33
C HIS A 60 -6.33 38.29 -5.55
N ASP A 61 -6.87 37.92 -6.70
CA ASP A 61 -7.01 36.52 -7.10
C ASP A 61 -5.64 35.91 -7.42
N GLN A 62 -5.31 34.78 -6.77
CA GLN A 62 -4.05 34.05 -6.95
C GLN A 62 -4.31 32.56 -7.21
N ILE A 63 -3.52 31.95 -8.09
CA ILE A 63 -3.51 30.49 -8.27
C ILE A 63 -2.58 29.87 -7.22
N ILE A 64 -3.15 29.06 -6.33
CA ILE A 64 -2.40 28.35 -5.28
C ILE A 64 -2.06 26.93 -5.78
N HIS A 65 -0.78 26.56 -5.73
CA HIS A 65 -0.35 25.19 -6.02
C HIS A 65 -0.49 24.32 -4.76
N ASN A 66 -1.52 23.48 -4.72
CA ASN A 66 -1.78 22.55 -3.61
C ASN A 66 -1.61 21.09 -4.09
N PRO A 67 -0.39 20.53 -4.07
CA PRO A 67 -0.18 19.14 -4.47
C PRO A 67 -0.85 18.21 -3.43
N PRO A 68 -1.79 17.35 -3.82
CA PRO A 68 -2.54 16.53 -2.88
C PRO A 68 -1.63 15.46 -2.25
N SER A 69 -1.81 15.19 -0.95
CA SER A 69 -1.15 14.10 -0.24
C SER A 69 -1.83 12.74 -0.52
N SER A 70 -1.88 12.39 -1.80
CA SER A 70 -2.50 11.16 -2.30
C SER A 70 -1.63 10.54 -3.38
N ALA A 71 -1.77 9.23 -3.59
CA ALA A 71 -1.08 8.56 -4.68
C ALA A 71 -1.53 9.13 -6.05
N PRO A 72 -0.60 9.32 -7.00
CA PRO A 72 -0.93 9.80 -8.34
C PRO A 72 -1.77 8.77 -9.11
N SER A 73 -2.60 9.26 -10.03
CA SER A 73 -3.36 8.41 -10.96
C SER A 73 -2.50 7.95 -12.14
N VAL A 74 -2.94 6.91 -12.86
CA VAL A 74 -2.25 6.38 -14.05
C VAL A 74 -2.07 7.45 -15.14
N TYR A 75 -3.00 8.40 -15.24
CA TYR A 75 -2.95 9.48 -16.21
C TYR A 75 -1.92 10.56 -15.88
N HIS A 76 -1.39 10.59 -14.64
CA HIS A 76 -0.24 11.40 -14.28
C HIS A 76 1.04 10.71 -14.73
N THR A 77 1.29 10.77 -16.05
CA THR A 77 2.42 10.11 -16.70
C THR A 77 3.74 10.70 -16.22
N PRO A 78 4.69 9.92 -15.69
CA PRO A 78 6.01 10.44 -15.33
C PRO A 78 6.79 10.88 -16.58
N THR A 79 7.74 11.82 -16.40
CA THR A 79 8.54 12.40 -17.50
C THR A 79 9.30 11.37 -18.33
N LYS A 80 9.69 10.24 -17.74
CA LYS A 80 10.36 9.12 -18.43
C LYS A 80 9.51 8.49 -19.54
N PHE A 81 8.19 8.53 -19.42
CA PHE A 81 7.27 7.93 -20.40
C PHE A 81 6.70 8.91 -21.42
N LEU A 82 7.01 10.21 -21.28
CA LEU A 82 6.62 11.18 -22.30
C LEU A 82 7.52 11.06 -23.53
N PRO A 83 7.04 11.42 -24.73
CA PRO A 83 7.91 11.66 -25.89
C PRO A 83 8.97 12.74 -25.60
N LEU A 84 9.99 12.82 -26.46
CA LEU A 84 11.03 13.85 -26.34
C LEU A 84 10.49 15.25 -26.68
N ASP A 85 9.62 15.35 -27.68
CA ASP A 85 9.07 16.62 -28.18
C ASP A 85 7.92 17.20 -27.34
N ASP A 86 7.49 16.51 -26.27
CA ASP A 86 6.39 16.98 -25.43
C ASP A 86 6.83 18.14 -24.51
N VAL A 87 6.23 19.32 -24.70
CA VAL A 87 6.49 20.54 -23.91
C VAL A 87 6.34 20.32 -22.40
N ARG A 88 5.51 19.37 -21.95
CA ARG A 88 5.35 19.06 -20.53
C ARG A 88 6.64 18.54 -19.88
N ARG A 89 7.57 18.00 -20.66
CA ARG A 89 8.88 17.54 -20.18
C ARG A 89 9.72 18.71 -19.65
N THR A 90 9.71 19.86 -20.33
CA THR A 90 10.48 21.05 -19.90
C THR A 90 9.85 21.69 -18.67
N LEU A 91 8.52 21.83 -18.65
CA LEU A 91 7.78 22.41 -17.52
C LEU A 91 7.98 21.63 -16.21
N ARG A 92 8.06 20.30 -16.28
CA ARG A 92 8.24 19.43 -15.10
C ARG A 92 9.69 19.35 -14.61
N GLY A 93 10.67 19.57 -15.49
CA GLY A 93 12.09 19.49 -15.16
C GLY A 93 12.51 20.47 -14.07
N ALA A 94 11.84 21.62 -13.95
CA ALA A 94 12.15 22.65 -12.96
C ALA A 94 11.73 22.31 -11.52
N SER A 95 10.78 21.38 -11.32
CA SER A 95 10.21 21.07 -10.00
C SER A 95 10.67 19.73 -9.42
N MET A 96 11.40 18.92 -10.19
CA MET A 96 11.83 17.59 -9.77
C MET A 96 13.14 17.71 -8.99
N ASN A 97 13.06 17.71 -7.66
CA ASN A 97 14.20 17.34 -6.83
C ASN A 97 14.56 15.90 -7.21
N ASN A 98 15.64 15.72 -7.98
CA ASN A 98 16.26 14.42 -8.18
C ASN A 98 16.75 13.95 -6.82
N GLY A 99 15.89 13.29 -6.05
CA GLY A 99 16.30 12.62 -4.83
C GLY A 99 17.44 11.68 -5.20
N ASN A 100 18.59 11.85 -4.54
CA ASN A 100 19.74 11.00 -4.78
C ASN A 100 19.27 9.55 -4.62
N SER A 101 19.39 8.74 -5.67
CA SER A 101 18.96 7.34 -5.62
C SER A 101 19.64 6.56 -4.50
N ALA A 102 20.81 7.02 -4.06
CA ALA A 102 21.55 6.51 -2.90
C ALA A 102 20.87 6.75 -1.54
N GLN A 103 19.95 7.72 -1.43
CA GLN A 103 19.23 8.05 -0.20
C GLN A 103 17.85 7.38 -0.12
N LEU A 104 17.40 6.72 -1.21
CA LEU A 104 16.13 6.01 -1.21
C LEU A 104 16.24 4.72 -0.39
N PRO A 105 15.27 4.40 0.49
CA PRO A 105 15.30 3.16 1.25
C PRO A 105 15.15 1.96 0.29
N SER A 106 16.01 0.95 0.45
CA SER A 106 15.91 -0.29 -0.33
C SER A 106 14.72 -1.11 0.14
N VAL A 107 13.66 -1.19 -0.66
CA VAL A 107 12.45 -1.97 -0.33
C VAL A 107 12.68 -3.47 -0.54
N PHE A 108 13.48 -3.85 -1.53
CA PHE A 108 13.86 -5.24 -1.81
C PHE A 108 15.38 -5.41 -1.70
N LYS A 109 15.85 -6.66 -1.63
CA LYS A 109 17.29 -6.95 -1.69
C LYS A 109 17.87 -6.28 -2.94
N THR A 110 19.03 -5.65 -2.78
CA THR A 110 19.78 -4.99 -3.85
C THR A 110 19.83 -5.89 -5.08
N SER A 111 19.65 -5.29 -6.27
CA SER A 111 19.77 -6.03 -7.52
C SER A 111 21.16 -6.65 -7.58
N VAL A 112 21.24 -7.98 -7.41
CA VAL A 112 22.48 -8.71 -7.58
C VAL A 112 22.92 -8.53 -9.03
N GLU A 113 24.18 -8.14 -9.24
CA GLU A 113 24.75 -8.02 -10.57
C GLU A 113 24.61 -9.33 -11.33
N LYS A 114 24.14 -9.24 -12.59
CA LYS A 114 23.92 -10.42 -13.42
C LYS A 114 25.28 -10.97 -13.88
N ARG A 115 25.66 -12.14 -13.38
CA ARG A 115 26.89 -12.86 -13.78
C ARG A 115 26.57 -13.85 -14.90
N TYR A 116 27.33 -13.78 -16.00
CA TYR A 116 27.17 -14.63 -17.20
C TYR A 116 28.43 -15.45 -17.46
N HIS A 117 28.88 -16.24 -16.48
CA HIS A 117 30.13 -17.00 -16.53
C HIS A 117 29.97 -18.45 -17.01
N LEU A 118 28.73 -18.93 -17.21
CA LEU A 118 28.48 -20.31 -17.63
C LEU A 118 28.71 -20.49 -19.13
N ASN A 119 29.49 -21.52 -19.47
CA ASN A 119 29.72 -21.94 -20.84
C ASN A 119 28.63 -22.92 -21.32
N PRO A 120 28.46 -23.10 -22.64
CA PRO A 120 27.51 -24.07 -23.18
C PRO A 120 27.77 -25.50 -22.68
N SER A 121 29.04 -25.88 -22.46
CA SER A 121 29.44 -27.16 -21.87
C SER A 121 28.85 -27.37 -20.47
N ASP A 122 28.82 -26.32 -19.65
CA ASP A 122 28.32 -26.39 -18.28
C ASP A 122 26.80 -26.58 -18.29
N ILE A 123 26.12 -25.98 -19.27
CA ILE A 123 24.68 -26.13 -19.48
C ILE A 123 24.35 -27.57 -19.87
N GLU A 124 25.14 -28.20 -20.74
CA GLU A 124 24.99 -29.62 -21.09
C GLU A 124 25.23 -30.52 -19.88
N GLU A 125 26.21 -30.22 -19.04
CA GLU A 125 26.42 -30.96 -17.79
C GLU A 125 25.23 -30.81 -16.83
N ILE A 126 24.71 -29.59 -16.64
CA ILE A 126 23.51 -29.34 -15.84
C ILE A 126 22.33 -30.18 -16.34
N ARG A 127 22.11 -30.23 -17.66
CA ARG A 127 21.07 -31.05 -18.26
C ARG A 127 21.29 -32.53 -17.97
N ARG A 128 22.51 -33.03 -18.24
CA ARG A 128 22.87 -34.44 -18.01
C ARG A 128 22.61 -34.86 -16.56
N LEU A 129 23.00 -34.04 -15.59
CA LEU A 129 22.84 -34.34 -14.16
C LEU A 129 21.37 -34.34 -13.71
N ARG A 130 20.54 -33.45 -14.28
CA ARG A 130 19.10 -33.43 -13.95
C ARG A 130 18.33 -34.57 -14.61
N LEU A 131 18.71 -34.95 -15.82
CA LEU A 131 18.13 -36.09 -16.52
C LEU A 131 18.49 -37.41 -15.83
N SER A 132 19.69 -37.51 -15.24
CA SER A 132 20.08 -38.72 -14.51
C SER A 132 19.26 -38.90 -13.23
N ASP A 133 19.34 -37.94 -12.29
CA ASP A 133 18.68 -38.04 -10.99
C ASP A 133 18.15 -36.68 -10.50
N PRO A 134 16.87 -36.36 -10.73
CA PRO A 134 16.30 -35.06 -10.37
C PRO A 134 16.20 -34.84 -8.85
N MET A 135 16.11 -35.92 -8.06
CA MET A 135 16.04 -35.85 -6.60
C MET A 135 17.41 -35.53 -5.98
N THR A 136 18.46 -36.20 -6.45
CA THR A 136 19.83 -35.98 -5.99
C THR A 136 20.40 -34.66 -6.49
N TRP A 137 20.17 -34.34 -7.77
CA TRP A 137 20.62 -33.10 -8.42
C TRP A 137 19.49 -32.07 -8.46
N SER A 138 19.06 -31.69 -7.25
CA SER A 138 18.08 -30.64 -7.07
C SER A 138 18.58 -29.31 -7.63
N ARG A 139 17.64 -28.45 -8.01
CA ARG A 139 17.89 -27.11 -8.55
C ARG A 139 18.84 -26.30 -7.66
N TRP A 140 18.69 -26.41 -6.35
CA TRP A 140 19.53 -25.72 -5.36
C TRP A 140 20.95 -26.29 -5.29
N LYS A 141 21.12 -27.61 -5.43
CA LYS A 141 22.44 -28.25 -5.42
C LYS A 141 23.26 -27.83 -6.64
N LEU A 142 22.62 -27.81 -7.81
CA LEU A 142 23.24 -27.35 -9.06
C LEU A 142 23.55 -25.84 -9.01
N ALA A 143 22.66 -25.03 -8.43
CA ALA A 143 22.88 -23.59 -8.25
C ALA A 143 24.16 -23.32 -7.45
N LYS A 144 24.39 -24.08 -6.38
CA LYS A 144 25.60 -23.99 -5.57
C LYS A 144 26.85 -24.45 -6.32
N ARG A 145 26.75 -25.54 -7.10
CA ARG A 145 27.89 -26.11 -7.83
C ARG A 145 28.39 -25.21 -8.96
N PHE A 146 27.47 -24.65 -9.74
CA PHE A 146 27.77 -23.79 -10.89
C PHE A 146 27.73 -22.29 -10.53
N ASP A 147 27.56 -21.97 -9.25
CA ASP A 147 27.43 -20.60 -8.72
C ASP A 147 26.48 -19.73 -9.56
N CYS A 148 25.27 -20.23 -9.78
CA CYS A 148 24.26 -19.56 -10.61
C CYS A 148 22.89 -19.52 -9.93
N SER A 149 21.99 -18.68 -10.45
CA SER A 149 20.64 -18.56 -9.88
C SER A 149 19.86 -19.86 -10.03
N PRO A 150 19.17 -20.35 -8.97
CA PRO A 150 18.29 -21.51 -9.11
C PRO A 150 17.22 -21.29 -10.19
N MET A 151 16.75 -20.05 -10.38
CA MET A 151 15.81 -19.71 -11.45
C MET A 151 16.39 -19.93 -12.85
N PHE A 152 17.68 -19.68 -13.05
CA PHE A 152 18.35 -19.94 -14.33
C PHE A 152 18.36 -21.43 -14.66
N ILE A 153 18.63 -22.28 -13.67
CA ILE A 153 18.63 -23.74 -13.86
C ILE A 153 17.23 -24.25 -14.22
N ALA A 154 16.18 -23.75 -13.55
CA ALA A 154 14.81 -24.08 -13.92
C ALA A 154 14.50 -23.67 -15.37
N MET A 155 14.92 -22.48 -15.78
CA MET A 155 14.72 -21.99 -17.14
C MET A 155 15.37 -22.90 -18.18
N ARG A 156 16.60 -23.37 -17.95
CA ARG A 156 17.32 -24.23 -18.91
C ARG A 156 16.78 -25.65 -18.98
N TYR A 157 16.31 -26.19 -17.86
CA TYR A 157 15.76 -27.53 -17.82
C TYR A 157 14.36 -27.62 -18.46
N ASN A 158 13.50 -26.62 -18.25
CA ASN A 158 12.12 -26.65 -18.73
C ASN A 158 11.99 -26.50 -20.26
N GLN A 159 13.05 -26.08 -20.95
CA GLN A 159 13.06 -25.96 -22.42
C GLN A 159 13.01 -27.33 -23.11
N ASP A 160 13.46 -28.38 -22.43
CA ASP A 160 13.62 -29.70 -23.04
C ASP A 160 12.33 -30.54 -22.95
N GLY A 161 11.25 -30.03 -22.33
CA GLY A 161 9.93 -30.69 -22.25
C GLY A 161 9.88 -31.96 -21.39
N VAL A 162 11.02 -32.40 -20.84
CA VAL A 162 11.15 -33.63 -20.08
C VAL A 162 10.90 -33.36 -18.60
N GLN A 163 9.74 -33.83 -18.13
CA GLN A 163 9.23 -33.89 -16.75
C GLN A 163 8.53 -32.65 -16.20
N ASN A 164 7.20 -32.71 -16.28
CA ASN A 164 6.27 -32.11 -15.32
C ASN A 164 5.16 -33.10 -14.94
N VAL A 165 5.47 -34.40 -14.90
CA VAL A 165 4.45 -35.45 -14.67
C VAL A 165 4.21 -35.75 -13.18
N GLY A 166 5.24 -35.62 -12.31
CA GLY A 166 5.11 -36.01 -10.89
C GLY A 166 4.74 -34.88 -9.91
N TRP A 167 5.04 -33.61 -10.25
CA TRP A 167 4.68 -32.46 -9.40
C TRP A 167 3.18 -32.14 -9.35
N PRO A 168 2.42 -32.15 -10.47
CA PRO A 168 0.98 -31.88 -10.42
C PRO A 168 0.23 -32.94 -9.61
N GLU A 169 0.59 -34.22 -9.72
CA GLU A 169 -0.03 -35.29 -8.92
C GLU A 169 0.17 -35.09 -7.41
N LYS A 170 1.33 -34.54 -6.99
CA LYS A 170 1.61 -34.28 -5.58
C LYS A 170 0.86 -33.05 -5.04
N THR A 171 0.66 -32.02 -5.86
CA THR A 171 -0.16 -30.86 -5.46
C THR A 171 -1.63 -31.24 -5.37
N ASP A 172 -2.12 -32.07 -6.28
CA ASP A 172 -3.51 -32.53 -6.31
C ASP A 172 -3.85 -33.43 -5.10
N ASN A 173 -2.87 -34.20 -4.60
CA ASN A 173 -3.04 -35.01 -3.39
C ASN A 173 -3.07 -34.15 -2.11
N CYS A 174 -2.35 -33.02 -2.08
CA CYS A 174 -2.38 -32.09 -0.94
C CYS A 174 -3.74 -31.39 -0.81
N GLU A 175 -4.39 -31.06 -1.93
CA GLU A 175 -5.74 -30.50 -1.92
C GLU A 175 -6.82 -31.52 -1.53
N LYS A 176 -6.59 -32.81 -1.80
CA LYS A 176 -7.56 -33.89 -1.51
C LYS A 176 -7.51 -34.42 -0.08
N ASN A 177 -6.40 -34.23 0.65
CA ASN A 177 -6.25 -34.68 2.04
C ASN A 177 -5.67 -33.56 2.93
N PRO A 178 -6.48 -32.61 3.42
CA PRO A 178 -6.01 -31.50 4.26
C PRO A 178 -5.63 -31.91 5.70
N GLY A 179 -5.49 -33.22 6.00
CA GLY A 179 -5.39 -33.76 7.36
C GLY A 179 -4.22 -34.73 7.64
N GLU A 180 -3.33 -35.00 6.68
CA GLU A 180 -2.12 -35.82 6.92
C GLU A 180 -0.85 -34.95 6.86
N GLU A 181 -0.67 -34.10 7.86
CA GLU A 181 0.66 -33.65 8.28
C GLU A 181 0.87 -34.04 9.73
N MET A 182 1.85 -34.93 9.96
CA MET A 182 2.84 -34.90 11.05
C MET A 182 3.38 -36.33 11.21
N ASN A 183 4.36 -36.71 10.38
CA ASN A 183 5.47 -37.59 10.77
C ASN A 183 6.34 -37.90 9.54
N GLU A 184 7.14 -36.93 9.08
CA GLU A 184 8.47 -37.26 8.55
C GLU A 184 9.46 -36.21 9.07
N GLY A 185 10.36 -36.67 9.94
CA GLY A 185 11.32 -35.85 10.65
C GLY A 185 12.36 -35.23 9.73
N GLY A 186 12.27 -33.91 9.55
CA GLY A 186 13.39 -33.06 9.18
C GLY A 186 13.88 -32.33 10.42
N ALA A 187 14.85 -32.90 11.13
CA ALA A 187 15.54 -32.25 12.24
C ALA A 187 16.29 -31.00 11.73
N PHE A 188 15.66 -29.84 11.82
CA PHE A 188 16.36 -28.55 11.75
C PHE A 188 16.94 -28.26 13.14
N HIS A 189 18.16 -28.73 13.36
CA HIS A 189 18.97 -28.30 14.50
C HIS A 189 19.38 -26.85 14.27
N LEU A 190 18.71 -25.93 14.99
CA LEU A 190 19.11 -24.53 15.09
C LEU A 190 20.14 -24.44 16.22
N ASP A 191 21.42 -24.50 15.89
CA ASP A 191 22.48 -24.11 16.81
C ASP A 191 22.47 -22.58 16.96
N LEU A 192 21.86 -22.14 18.06
CA LEU A 192 21.95 -20.78 18.57
C LEU A 192 23.28 -20.65 19.33
N ALA A 193 24.36 -20.31 18.62
CA ALA A 193 25.62 -19.98 19.28
C ALA A 193 25.51 -18.59 19.95
N LEU A 194 25.41 -18.62 21.27
CA LEU A 194 25.58 -17.50 22.19
C LEU A 194 27.06 -17.07 22.14
N ALA A 195 27.35 -15.87 21.64
CA ALA A 195 28.66 -15.24 21.79
C ALA A 195 28.53 -14.10 22.82
N SER A 196 29.30 -14.24 23.90
CA SER A 196 29.63 -13.19 24.88
C SER A 196 30.28 -11.97 24.23
#